data_AF-A0AA96Y5I6-F1
#
_entry.id   AF-A0AA96Y5I6-F1
#
_cell.length_a   1.000
_cell.length_b   1.000
_cell.length_c   1.000
_cell.angle_alpha   90.00
_cell.angle_beta   90.00
_cell.angle_gamma   90.00
#
_symmetry.space_group_name_H-M   'P 1'
#
loop_
_entity.id
_entity.type
_entity.pdbx_description
1 polymer ?
#
loop_
_entity_poly.entity_id
_entity_poly.type
_entity_poly.pdbx_seq_one_letter_code
_entity_poly.pdbx_strand_id
1 'polypeptide(L)'
;MGKKRINQLLNQLKENQQAELRNAAAIYSVAQIAVDELEAIATTDLPKPERAIPAGIASRIAPATPAPALPAAVPTQLTQAELLQRYGSYNGCRSAAKALGIHFPKNPSWPQLIAAFSYIDTFRQLIHDYAQQQEIRNLSGVRFTVTLK
;
A
#
# COMPACT_ATOMS: atom_id res chain seq x y z
N MET A 1 -13.48 -40.88 -2.59
CA MET A 1 -13.02 -39.64 -3.27
C MET A 1 -12.53 -39.98 -4.66
N GLY A 2 -13.00 -39.28 -5.70
CA GLY A 2 -12.71 -39.63 -7.10
C GLY A 2 -11.34 -39.12 -7.59
N LYS A 3 -10.67 -39.90 -8.44
CA LYS A 3 -9.35 -39.61 -9.05
C LYS A 3 -9.25 -38.19 -9.65
N LYS A 4 -10.35 -37.68 -10.19
CA LYS A 4 -10.46 -36.32 -10.76
C LYS A 4 -10.19 -35.21 -9.73
N ARG A 5 -10.70 -35.36 -8.50
CA ARG A 5 -10.51 -34.39 -7.40
C ARG A 5 -9.05 -34.41 -6.92
N ILE A 6 -8.43 -35.58 -6.88
CA ILE A 6 -7.02 -35.75 -6.48
C ILE A 6 -6.10 -35.05 -7.48
N ASN A 7 -6.29 -35.29 -8.79
CA ASN A 7 -5.50 -34.61 -9.83
C ASN A 7 -5.69 -33.09 -9.81
N GLN A 8 -6.91 -32.60 -9.52
CA GLN A 8 -7.16 -31.18 -9.38
C GLN A 8 -6.37 -30.58 -8.20
N LEU A 9 -6.37 -31.24 -7.04
CA LEU A 9 -5.63 -30.79 -5.86
C LEU A 9 -4.11 -30.83 -6.08
N LEU A 10 -3.61 -31.85 -6.78
CA LEU A 10 -2.19 -31.95 -7.13
C LEU A 10 -1.75 -30.82 -8.07
N ASN A 11 -2.59 -30.46 -9.05
CA ASN A 11 -2.31 -29.32 -9.92
C ASN A 11 -2.31 -28.00 -9.16
N GLN A 12 -3.32 -27.78 -8.29
CA GLN A 12 -3.38 -26.58 -7.45
C GLN A 12 -2.16 -26.47 -6.52
N LEU A 13 -1.72 -27.58 -5.92
CA LEU A 13 -0.53 -27.60 -5.07
C LEU A 13 0.73 -27.23 -5.85
N LYS A 14 0.87 -27.74 -7.08
CA LYS A 14 2.01 -27.46 -7.95
C LYS A 14 2.04 -25.98 -8.40
N GLU A 15 0.89 -25.42 -8.75
CA GLU A 15 0.76 -24.02 -9.12
C GLU A 15 1.08 -23.10 -7.94
N ASN A 16 0.56 -23.42 -6.74
CA ASN A 16 0.87 -22.68 -5.51
C ASN A 16 2.36 -22.73 -5.19
N GLN A 17 2.99 -23.90 -5.29
CA GLN A 17 4.42 -24.05 -5.03
C GLN A 17 5.27 -23.22 -6.01
N GLN A 18 4.89 -23.18 -7.29
CA GLN A 18 5.57 -22.32 -8.27
C GLN A 18 5.37 -20.83 -7.98
N ALA A 19 4.18 -20.43 -7.52
CA ALA A 19 3.92 -19.05 -7.13
C ALA A 19 4.74 -18.65 -5.89
N GLU A 20 4.85 -19.54 -4.90
CA GLU A 20 5.66 -19.31 -3.69
C GLU A 20 7.15 -19.16 -4.02
N LEU A 21 7.69 -20.00 -4.90
CA LEU A 21 9.09 -19.89 -5.35
C LEU A 21 9.38 -18.55 -6.03
N ARG A 22 8.44 -18.06 -6.86
CA ARG A 22 8.58 -16.75 -7.52
C ARG A 22 8.51 -15.60 -6.51
N ASN A 23 7.61 -15.70 -5.55
CA ASN A 23 7.48 -14.69 -4.49
C ASN A 23 8.75 -14.63 -3.62
N ALA A 24 9.27 -15.79 -3.21
CA ALA A 24 10.51 -15.88 -2.44
C ALA A 24 11.71 -15.27 -3.20
N ALA A 25 11.84 -15.53 -4.51
CA ALA A 25 12.89 -14.94 -5.33
C ALA A 25 12.78 -13.41 -5.41
N ALA A 26 11.56 -12.87 -5.55
CA ALA A 26 11.32 -11.43 -5.58
C ALA A 26 11.66 -10.77 -4.23
N ILE A 27 11.23 -11.37 -3.12
CA ILE A 27 11.54 -10.89 -1.77
C ILE A 27 13.06 -10.89 -1.54
N TYR A 28 13.74 -11.97 -1.91
CA TYR A 28 15.20 -12.06 -1.78
C TYR A 28 15.90 -10.96 -2.57
N SER A 29 15.48 -10.71 -3.82
CA SER A 29 16.05 -9.66 -4.65
C SER A 29 15.87 -8.26 -4.03
N VAL A 30 14.68 -7.97 -3.50
CA VAL A 30 14.41 -6.67 -2.86
C VAL A 30 15.22 -6.53 -1.58
N ALA A 31 15.33 -7.60 -0.78
CA ALA A 31 16.13 -7.60 0.43
C ALA A 31 17.62 -7.38 0.14
N GLN A 32 18.16 -7.97 -0.93
CA GLN A 32 19.55 -7.75 -1.35
C GLN A 32 19.80 -6.29 -1.73
N ILE A 33 18.91 -5.69 -2.53
CA ILE A 33 19.00 -4.27 -2.89
C ILE A 33 19.00 -3.38 -1.64
N ALA A 34 18.13 -3.67 -0.66
CA ALA A 34 18.08 -2.91 0.59
C ALA A 34 19.37 -3.05 1.42
N VAL A 35 19.99 -4.23 1.43
CA VAL A 35 21.29 -4.46 2.11
C VAL A 35 22.41 -3.70 1.40
N ASP A 36 22.46 -3.77 0.06
CA ASP A 36 23.46 -3.06 -0.74
C ASP A 36 23.36 -1.53 -0.53
N GLU A 37 22.15 -0.98 -0.43
CA GLU A 37 21.91 0.43 -0.13
C GLU A 37 22.37 0.81 1.29
N LEU A 38 22.12 -0.06 2.28
CA LEU A 38 22.57 0.15 3.67
C LEU A 38 24.11 0.11 3.78
N GLU A 39 24.77 -0.81 3.07
CA GLU A 39 26.23 -0.89 3.04
C GLU A 39 26.85 0.35 2.37
N ALA A 40 26.23 0.87 1.30
CA ALA A 40 26.66 2.12 0.67
C ALA A 40 26.55 3.33 1.62
N ILE A 41 25.48 3.40 2.41
CA ILE A 41 25.32 4.45 3.44
C ILE A 41 26.36 4.28 4.55
N ALA A 42 26.57 3.06 5.04
CA ALA A 42 27.54 2.78 6.11
C ALA A 42 28.99 3.07 5.69
N THR A 43 29.34 2.87 4.43
CA THR A 43 30.69 3.16 3.90
C THR A 43 30.96 4.66 3.71
N THR A 44 29.90 5.49 3.70
CA THR A 44 30.02 6.95 3.54
C THR A 44 30.31 7.66 4.87
N ASP A 45 30.20 6.96 6.02
CA ASP A 45 30.47 7.48 7.36
C ASP A 45 31.79 6.93 7.95
N LEU A 46 32.93 7.45 7.48
CA LEU A 46 34.19 7.43 8.24
C LEU A 46 34.88 8.82 8.18
N PRO A 47 35.29 9.39 9.33
CA PRO A 47 35.76 10.77 9.41
C PRO A 47 37.26 10.87 9.07
N LYS A 48 37.63 11.84 8.22
CA LYS A 48 39.00 12.36 8.14
C LYS A 48 39.02 13.76 8.80
N PRO A 49 39.70 13.95 9.93
CA PRO A 49 39.75 15.25 10.58
C PRO A 49 40.92 16.03 9.99
N GLU A 50 40.66 17.07 9.20
CA GLU A 50 41.48 18.28 9.26
C GLU A 50 40.90 19.45 8.45
N ARG A 51 40.78 20.57 9.18
CA ARG A 51 40.95 21.97 8.76
C ARG A 51 39.72 22.76 8.28
N ALA A 52 39.43 23.72 9.15
CA ALA A 52 39.07 25.11 8.88
C ALA A 52 37.62 25.39 8.47
N ILE A 53 36.81 25.62 9.50
CA ILE A 53 35.63 26.49 9.43
C ILE A 53 36.12 27.93 9.28
N PRO A 54 35.63 28.73 8.30
CA PRO A 54 35.24 30.09 8.59
C PRO A 54 33.72 30.12 8.73
N ALA A 55 33.30 30.82 9.78
CA ALA A 55 31.93 31.04 10.17
C ALA A 55 31.06 31.48 8.98
N GLY A 56 29.94 30.80 8.76
CA GLY A 56 28.99 31.31 7.78
C GLY A 56 27.77 30.48 7.42
N ILE A 57 27.55 29.25 7.87
CA ILE A 57 26.24 28.59 7.66
C ILE A 57 25.97 27.52 8.73
N ALA A 58 25.97 27.93 10.01
CA ALA A 58 25.37 27.09 11.05
C ALA A 58 23.84 27.16 10.92
N SER A 59 23.20 26.00 11.05
CA SER A 59 21.75 25.79 11.14
C SER A 59 20.96 25.87 9.85
N ARG A 60 20.90 24.72 9.16
CA ARG A 60 19.62 24.13 8.71
C ARG A 60 19.82 22.62 8.52
N ILE A 61 20.06 21.91 9.62
CA ILE A 61 19.65 20.49 9.68
C ILE A 61 18.16 20.56 10.00
N ALA A 62 17.35 20.72 8.96
CA ALA A 62 15.96 20.27 9.04
C ALA A 62 16.03 18.73 9.12
N PRO A 63 15.27 18.07 10.01
CA PRO A 63 15.15 16.63 9.93
C PRO A 63 14.61 16.31 8.53
N ALA A 64 15.33 15.50 7.77
CA ALA A 64 14.86 15.02 6.49
C ALA A 64 13.54 14.29 6.74
N THR A 65 12.44 14.90 6.31
CA THR A 65 11.11 14.33 6.38
C THR A 65 11.18 12.95 5.74
N PRO A 66 10.88 11.85 6.45
CA PRO A 66 10.89 10.53 5.85
C PRO A 66 9.90 10.56 4.68
N ALA A 67 10.37 10.16 3.49
CA ALA A 67 9.48 9.97 2.36
C ALA A 67 8.34 9.03 2.80
N PRO A 68 7.08 9.29 2.41
CA PRO A 68 5.96 8.45 2.83
C PRO A 68 6.21 7.04 2.31
N ALA A 69 6.53 6.11 3.22
CA ALA A 69 6.55 4.70 2.88
C ALA A 69 5.11 4.31 2.52
N LEU A 70 4.91 3.79 1.31
CA LEU A 70 3.62 3.23 0.92
C LEU A 70 3.21 2.22 2.00
N PRO A 71 1.94 2.23 2.46
CA PRO A 71 1.50 1.28 3.47
C PRO A 71 1.75 -0.14 2.94
N ALA A 72 2.60 -0.90 3.64
CA ALA A 72 2.87 -2.31 3.34
C ALA A 72 1.63 -3.22 3.54
N ALA A 73 0.50 -2.63 3.94
CA ALA A 73 -0.77 -3.31 4.12
C ALA A 73 -1.30 -3.78 2.76
N VAL A 74 -1.17 -5.08 2.51
CA VAL A 74 -1.96 -5.76 1.48
C VAL A 74 -3.43 -5.38 1.72
N PRO A 75 -4.13 -4.80 0.72
CA PRO A 75 -5.51 -4.39 0.88
C PRO A 75 -6.32 -5.56 1.41
N THR A 76 -7.12 -5.32 2.45
CA THR A 76 -8.03 -6.33 2.99
C THR A 76 -8.88 -6.84 1.83
N GLN A 77 -8.64 -8.09 1.40
CA GLN A 77 -9.32 -8.71 0.28
C GLN A 77 -10.77 -9.00 0.68
N LEU A 78 -11.62 -7.96 0.60
CA LEU A 78 -13.04 -8.09 0.89
C LEU A 78 -13.69 -8.98 -0.16
N THR A 79 -14.40 -10.01 0.28
CA THR A 79 -15.14 -10.88 -0.64
C THR A 79 -16.56 -10.35 -0.88
N GLN A 80 -17.18 -10.79 -1.98
CA GLN A 80 -18.58 -10.46 -2.28
C GLN A 80 -19.52 -10.84 -1.12
N ALA A 81 -19.27 -12.00 -0.49
CA ALA A 81 -20.08 -12.51 0.60
C ALA A 81 -20.05 -11.58 1.82
N GLU A 82 -18.88 -11.03 2.15
CA GLU A 82 -18.72 -10.09 3.26
C GLU A 82 -19.41 -8.75 2.98
N LEU A 83 -19.35 -8.26 1.73
CA LEU A 83 -20.10 -7.05 1.34
C LEU A 83 -21.61 -7.25 1.47
N LEU A 84 -22.12 -8.40 1.02
CA LEU A 84 -23.53 -8.75 1.17
C LEU A 84 -23.92 -8.93 2.64
N GLN A 85 -23.05 -9.50 3.47
CA GLN A 85 -23.31 -9.63 4.90
C GLN A 85 -23.35 -8.28 5.62
N ARG A 86 -22.45 -7.35 5.27
CA ARG A 86 -22.37 -6.02 5.90
C ARG A 86 -23.47 -5.06 5.45
N TYR A 87 -23.84 -5.10 4.17
CA TYR A 87 -24.73 -4.11 3.56
C TYR A 87 -26.04 -4.69 3.04
N GLY A 88 -26.26 -5.99 3.18
CA GLY A 88 -27.50 -6.73 2.89
C GLY A 88 -27.78 -6.97 1.40
N SER A 89 -27.51 -6.00 0.53
CA SER A 89 -27.83 -6.10 -0.89
C SER A 89 -26.85 -5.34 -1.78
N TYR A 90 -26.86 -5.62 -3.08
CA TYR A 90 -26.06 -4.88 -4.07
C TYR A 90 -26.36 -3.37 -4.04
N ASN A 91 -27.65 -2.99 -3.96
CA ASN A 91 -28.05 -1.59 -3.85
C ASN A 91 -27.60 -0.97 -2.51
N GLY A 92 -27.60 -1.75 -1.44
CA GLY A 92 -27.03 -1.37 -0.14
C GLY A 92 -25.54 -1.07 -0.24
N CYS A 93 -24.76 -1.93 -0.91
CA CYS A 93 -23.33 -1.70 -1.15
C CYS A 93 -23.09 -0.42 -1.96
N ARG A 94 -23.90 -0.16 -2.99
CA ARG A 94 -23.78 1.05 -3.80
C ARG A 94 -24.12 2.32 -3.02
N SER A 95 -25.13 2.26 -2.15
CA SER A 95 -25.49 3.35 -1.24
C SER A 95 -24.38 3.62 -0.22
N ALA A 96 -23.85 2.57 0.39
CA ALA A 96 -22.73 2.65 1.33
C ALA A 96 -21.47 3.22 0.68
N ALA A 97 -21.15 2.78 -0.54
CA ALA A 97 -20.03 3.32 -1.32
C ALA A 97 -20.18 4.84 -1.52
N LYS A 98 -21.38 5.30 -1.87
CA LYS A 98 -21.68 6.74 -2.00
C LYS A 98 -21.50 7.49 -0.68
N ALA A 99 -21.95 6.92 0.44
CA ALA A 99 -21.76 7.51 1.77
C ALA A 99 -20.28 7.61 2.16
N LEU A 100 -19.45 6.66 1.70
CA LEU A 100 -18.00 6.66 1.91
C LEU A 100 -17.23 7.59 0.96
N GLY A 101 -17.91 8.25 0.03
CA GLY A 101 -17.32 9.16 -0.97
C GLY A 101 -16.83 8.44 -2.24
N ILE A 102 -17.11 7.15 -2.40
CA ILE A 102 -16.77 6.38 -3.59
C ILE A 102 -17.87 6.64 -4.64
N HIS A 103 -17.50 7.30 -5.73
CA HIS A 103 -18.42 7.59 -6.83
C HIS A 103 -18.13 6.71 -8.04
N PHE A 104 -19.16 6.03 -8.54
CA PHE A 104 -19.07 5.24 -9.78
C PHE A 104 -19.79 5.97 -10.93
N PRO A 105 -19.15 6.13 -12.11
CA PRO A 105 -19.76 6.84 -13.24
C PRO A 105 -20.91 6.06 -13.89
N LYS A 106 -20.89 4.72 -13.81
CA LYS A 106 -21.94 3.80 -14.28
C LYS A 106 -22.34 2.83 -13.17
N ASN A 107 -23.26 1.91 -13.46
CA ASN A 107 -23.57 0.79 -12.57
C ASN A 107 -22.31 -0.08 -12.38
N PRO A 108 -21.72 -0.13 -11.17
CA PRO A 108 -20.46 -0.81 -10.95
C PRO A 108 -20.60 -2.32 -11.00
N SER A 109 -19.64 -3.03 -11.57
CA SER A 109 -19.64 -4.49 -11.47
C SER A 109 -19.29 -4.93 -10.03
N TRP A 110 -19.64 -6.17 -9.65
CA TRP A 110 -19.26 -6.73 -8.36
C TRP A 110 -17.73 -6.65 -8.08
N PRO A 111 -16.84 -6.96 -9.05
CA PRO A 111 -15.40 -6.77 -8.88
C PRO A 111 -15.01 -5.32 -8.59
N GLN A 112 -15.67 -4.34 -9.22
CA GLN A 112 -15.40 -2.91 -8.98
C GLN A 112 -15.82 -2.48 -7.59
N LEU A 113 -16.94 -2.98 -7.07
CA LEU A 113 -17.34 -2.73 -5.68
C LEU A 113 -16.33 -3.34 -4.72
N ILE A 114 -15.97 -4.61 -4.91
CA ILE A 114 -14.98 -5.31 -4.08
C ILE A 114 -13.67 -4.54 -4.04
N ALA A 115 -13.12 -4.16 -5.20
CA ALA A 115 -11.90 -3.36 -5.28
C ALA A 115 -12.08 -2.00 -4.57
N ALA A 116 -13.16 -1.28 -4.84
CA ALA A 116 -13.36 0.02 -4.22
C ALA A 116 -13.39 -0.06 -2.68
N PHE A 117 -14.07 -1.08 -2.13
CA PHE A 117 -14.13 -1.31 -0.69
C PHE A 117 -12.83 -1.87 -0.10
N SER A 118 -12.06 -2.66 -0.85
CA SER A 118 -10.77 -3.18 -0.35
C SER A 118 -9.71 -2.09 -0.26
N TYR A 119 -9.73 -1.13 -1.18
CA TYR A 119 -8.70 -0.09 -1.28
C TYR A 119 -9.05 1.23 -0.57
N ILE A 120 -10.32 1.47 -0.21
CA ILE A 120 -10.74 2.75 0.39
C ILE A 120 -10.01 3.05 1.71
N ASP A 121 -9.80 2.05 2.55
CA ASP A 121 -9.12 2.23 3.83
C ASP A 121 -7.63 2.50 3.64
N THR A 122 -6.99 1.81 2.69
CA THR A 122 -5.59 2.06 2.30
C THR A 122 -5.39 3.49 1.79
N PHE A 123 -6.30 3.99 0.95
CA PHE A 123 -6.24 5.37 0.47
C PHE A 123 -6.40 6.39 1.61
N ARG A 124 -7.32 6.13 2.55
CA ARG A 124 -7.52 7.00 3.70
C ARG A 124 -6.29 7.04 4.61
N GLN A 125 -5.69 5.89 4.88
CA GLN A 125 -4.46 5.80 5.67
C GLN A 125 -3.32 6.55 5.01
N LEU A 126 -3.11 6.34 3.70
CA LEU A 126 -2.05 7.04 2.96
C LEU A 126 -2.22 8.56 3.00
N ILE A 127 -3.43 9.07 2.76
CA ILE A 127 -3.70 10.51 2.83
C ILE A 127 -3.48 11.03 4.26
N HIS A 128 -3.90 10.27 5.27
CA HIS A 128 -3.72 10.65 6.67
C HIS A 128 -2.24 10.72 7.05
N ASP A 129 -1.47 9.67 6.73
CA ASP A 129 -0.04 9.60 7.02
C ASP A 129 0.73 10.72 6.29
N TYR A 130 0.40 10.97 5.02
CA TYR A 130 0.98 12.07 4.25
C TYR A 130 0.67 13.44 4.87
N ALA A 131 -0.57 13.65 5.31
CA ALA A 131 -0.99 14.91 5.94
C ALA A 131 -0.32 15.14 7.30
N GLN A 132 -0.12 14.07 8.09
CA GLN A 132 0.59 14.10 9.37
C GLN A 132 2.08 14.45 9.18
N GLN A 133 2.74 13.81 8.21
CA GLN A 133 4.18 14.02 7.95
C GLN A 133 4.50 15.46 7.48
N GLN A 134 3.61 16.08 6.73
CA GLN A 134 3.82 17.42 6.16
C GLN A 134 3.30 18.55 7.08
N GLU A 135 2.80 18.24 8.29
CA GLU A 135 2.17 19.20 9.22
C GLU A 135 1.17 20.14 8.53
N ILE A 136 0.37 19.64 7.59
CA ILE A 136 -0.54 20.49 6.80
C ILE A 136 -1.79 20.81 7.63
N ARG A 137 -1.68 21.82 8.50
CA ARG A 137 -2.74 22.23 9.45
C ARG A 137 -4.02 22.74 8.77
N ASN A 138 -3.99 23.03 7.47
CA ASN A 138 -5.09 23.66 6.73
C ASN A 138 -5.91 22.69 5.84
N LEU A 139 -5.69 21.38 5.94
CA LEU A 139 -6.46 20.39 5.16
C LEU A 139 -7.76 19.91 5.84
N SER A 140 -8.02 20.35 7.08
CA SER A 140 -9.25 19.99 7.79
C SER A 140 -10.48 20.50 7.03
N GLY A 141 -11.30 19.58 6.52
CA GLY A 141 -12.52 19.89 5.76
C GLY A 141 -12.35 19.92 4.24
N VAL A 142 -11.14 19.71 3.71
CA VAL A 142 -10.91 19.62 2.27
C VAL A 142 -11.26 18.22 1.77
N ARG A 143 -12.16 18.12 0.79
CA ARG A 143 -12.54 16.85 0.13
C ARG A 143 -11.95 16.79 -1.27
N PHE A 144 -11.11 15.78 -1.51
CA PHE A 144 -10.59 15.47 -2.83
C PHE A 144 -11.41 14.33 -3.46
N THR A 145 -11.83 14.52 -4.70
CA THR A 145 -12.48 13.47 -5.50
C THR A 145 -11.47 12.96 -6.51
N VAL A 146 -10.98 11.74 -6.31
CA VAL A 146 -10.04 11.10 -7.23
C VAL A 146 -10.80 10.14 -8.13
N THR A 147 -10.60 10.24 -9.45
CA THR A 147 -11.18 9.33 -10.43
C THR A 147 -10.08 8.48 -11.03
N LEU A 148 -10.18 7.15 -10.85
CA LEU A 148 -9.30 6.19 -11.51
C LEU A 148 -9.83 5.93 -12.92
N LYS A 149 -9.00 6.16 -13.95
CA LYS A 149 -9.32 5.88 -15.36
C LYS A 149 -8.78 4.53 -15.79
#